data_AF-A0AA35XD98-F1
#
_entry.id   AF-A0AA35XD98-F1
#
_cell.length_a   1.000
_cell.length_b   1.000
_cell.length_c   1.000
_cell.angle_alpha   90.00
_cell.angle_beta   90.00
_cell.angle_gamma   90.00
#
_symmetry.space_group_name_H-M   'P 1'
#
loop_
_entity.id
_entity.type
_entity.pdbx_description
1 polymer ?
#
loop_
_entity_poly.entity_id
_entity_poly.type
_entity_poly.pdbx_seq_one_letter_code
_entity_poly.pdbx_strand_id
1 'polypeptide(L)'
;MFLASANAYLTPCIQEYVKGFVGGFKDKKKLHVLFMQSDGGLTPMDNFNGSRAVLSGPAGGVVGYAITTQEQFSRRPVIGFDMGGTSTDVSRYDGKYEHVFESTTAGVCIQAPQLDINTVAAGGGSMLFFRSGMFVVGPESAGANPGPACYGRGIIHYVIIPNHIVSLCKSREVRQNLS
;
A
#
# COMPACT_ATOMS: atom_id res chain seq x y z
N MET A 1 -24.59 2.11 -8.87
CA MET A 1 -24.34 3.57 -9.05
C MET A 1 -22.92 3.96 -8.63
N PHE A 2 -22.40 3.47 -7.50
CA PHE A 2 -21.07 3.82 -6.98
C PHE A 2 -19.87 3.45 -7.86
N LEU A 3 -19.87 2.28 -8.53
CA LEU A 3 -18.77 1.87 -9.41
C LEU A 3 -18.55 2.84 -10.59
N ALA A 4 -19.63 3.30 -11.21
CA ALA A 4 -19.56 4.25 -12.33
C ALA A 4 -19.00 5.61 -11.87
N SER A 5 -19.41 6.08 -10.69
CA SER A 5 -18.88 7.30 -10.08
C SER A 5 -17.40 7.17 -9.73
N ALA A 6 -16.99 6.07 -9.09
CA ALA A 6 -15.59 5.81 -8.78
C ALA A 6 -14.74 5.72 -10.06
N ASN A 7 -15.22 5.04 -11.10
CA ASN A 7 -14.56 4.99 -12.40
C ASN A 7 -14.42 6.37 -13.04
N ALA A 8 -15.50 7.15 -13.09
CA ALA A 8 -15.48 8.49 -13.68
C ALA A 8 -14.53 9.44 -12.93
N TYR A 9 -14.44 9.29 -11.61
CA TYR A 9 -13.56 10.11 -10.76
C TYR A 9 -12.08 9.71 -10.91
N LEU A 10 -11.77 8.40 -10.87
CA LEU A 10 -10.39 7.90 -10.83
C LEU A 10 -9.75 7.78 -12.22
N THR A 11 -10.52 7.42 -13.24
CA THR A 11 -9.97 7.11 -14.58
C THR A 11 -9.21 8.27 -15.20
N PRO A 12 -9.67 9.54 -15.14
CA PRO A 12 -8.90 10.67 -15.67
C PRO A 12 -7.54 10.82 -14.98
N CYS A 13 -7.49 10.75 -13.64
CA CYS A 13 -6.24 10.82 -12.87
C CYS A 13 -5.27 9.69 -13.23
N ILE A 14 -5.79 8.47 -13.41
CA ILE A 14 -4.98 7.32 -13.83
C ILE A 14 -4.44 7.53 -15.25
N GLN A 15 -5.26 8.03 -16.18
CA GLN A 15 -4.82 8.30 -17.54
C GLN A 15 -3.73 9.36 -17.60
N GLU A 16 -3.80 10.40 -16.77
CA GLU A 16 -2.73 11.39 -16.61
C GLU A 16 -1.44 10.76 -16.07
N TYR A 17 -1.54 9.92 -15.04
CA TYR A 17 -0.41 9.18 -14.50
C TYR A 17 0.24 8.28 -15.57
N VAL A 18 -0.55 7.48 -16.29
CA VAL A 18 -0.07 6.59 -17.35
C VAL A 18 0.60 7.40 -18.46
N LYS A 19 0.02 8.53 -18.88
CA LYS A 19 0.63 9.43 -19.88
C LYS A 19 1.97 9.98 -19.40
N GLY A 20 2.06 10.40 -18.14
CA GLY A 20 3.31 10.89 -17.54
C GLY A 20 4.38 9.79 -17.48
N PHE A 21 3.99 8.60 -17.02
CA PHE A 21 4.87 7.43 -16.97
C PHE A 21 5.42 7.06 -18.35
N VAL A 22 4.55 6.91 -19.36
CA VAL A 22 4.94 6.63 -20.76
C VAL A 22 5.77 7.77 -21.36
N GLY A 23 5.52 9.01 -20.95
CA GLY A 23 6.29 10.19 -21.33
C GLY A 23 7.77 10.12 -20.95
N GLY A 24 8.13 9.35 -19.91
CA GLY A 24 9.51 9.14 -19.48
C GLY A 24 10.33 8.21 -20.38
N PHE A 25 9.70 7.48 -21.31
CA PHE A 25 10.39 6.54 -22.19
C PHE A 25 10.74 7.17 -23.55
N LYS A 26 11.97 6.94 -24.03
CA LYS A 26 12.49 7.52 -25.29
C LYS A 26 11.83 6.93 -26.55
N ASP A 27 11.60 5.62 -26.57
CA ASP A 27 10.99 4.91 -27.71
C ASP A 27 9.63 4.34 -27.32
N LYS A 28 8.58 5.12 -27.56
CA LYS A 28 7.20 4.76 -27.20
C LYS A 28 6.63 3.63 -28.08
N LYS A 29 7.19 3.40 -29.28
CA LYS A 29 6.65 2.42 -30.25
C LYS A 29 6.99 0.98 -29.92
N LYS A 30 7.97 0.74 -29.03
CA LYS A 30 8.39 -0.60 -28.57
C LYS A 30 7.94 -0.90 -27.15
N LEU A 31 7.13 -0.03 -26.55
CA LEU A 31 6.81 -0.10 -25.13
C LEU A 31 5.63 -1.05 -24.89
N HIS A 32 5.91 -2.20 -24.30
CA HIS A 32 4.89 -3.14 -23.83
C HIS A 32 4.73 -2.98 -22.31
N VAL A 33 3.90 -2.03 -21.88
CA VAL A 33 3.61 -1.82 -20.45
C VAL A 33 2.36 -2.58 -20.05
N LEU A 34 2.51 -3.40 -19.02
CA LEU A 34 1.41 -4.06 -18.34
C LEU A 34 1.28 -3.49 -16.93
N PHE A 35 0.05 -3.21 -16.52
CA PHE A 35 -0.30 -2.77 -15.19
C PHE A 35 -0.96 -3.91 -14.43
N MET A 36 -0.60 -4.05 -13.15
CA MET A 36 -1.29 -4.93 -12.21
C MET A 36 -2.70 -4.39 -11.97
N GLN A 37 -3.67 -5.30 -11.93
CA GLN A 37 -5.06 -5.00 -11.62
C GLN A 37 -5.40 -5.48 -10.20
N SER A 38 -6.52 -5.00 -9.67
CA SER A 38 -7.06 -5.41 -8.37
C SER A 38 -7.28 -6.92 -8.22
N ASP A 39 -7.52 -7.63 -9.33
CA ASP A 39 -7.72 -9.08 -9.38
C ASP A 39 -6.40 -9.87 -9.44
N GLY A 40 -5.23 -9.21 -9.38
CA GLY A 40 -3.93 -9.87 -9.52
C GLY A 40 -3.55 -10.20 -10.97
N GLY A 41 -4.38 -9.84 -11.95
CA GLY A 41 -4.08 -9.97 -13.37
C GLY A 41 -3.29 -8.79 -13.92
N LEU A 42 -2.69 -8.97 -15.09
CA LEU A 42 -2.01 -7.92 -15.84
C LEU A 42 -2.87 -7.44 -17.01
N THR A 43 -2.94 -6.12 -17.20
CA THR A 43 -3.63 -5.51 -18.35
C THR A 43 -2.72 -4.53 -19.09
N PRO A 44 -2.81 -4.42 -20.42
CA PRO A 44 -2.21 -3.32 -21.16
C PRO A 44 -2.67 -1.96 -20.65
N MET A 45 -1.78 -0.96 -20.75
CA MET A 45 -2.02 0.41 -20.29
C MET A 45 -3.31 1.04 -20.82
N ASP A 46 -3.69 0.74 -22.07
CA ASP A 46 -4.88 1.30 -22.71
C ASP A 46 -6.20 0.81 -22.08
N ASN A 47 -6.14 -0.33 -21.39
CA ASN A 47 -7.30 -0.96 -20.75
C ASN A 47 -7.33 -0.73 -19.23
N PHE A 48 -6.33 -0.03 -18.68
CA PHE A 48 -6.25 0.25 -17.25
C PHE A 48 -7.19 1.41 -16.87
N ASN A 49 -8.08 1.16 -15.91
CA ASN A 49 -9.13 2.11 -15.51
C ASN A 49 -9.32 2.12 -13.99
N GLY A 50 -10.07 3.12 -13.50
CA GLY A 50 -10.33 3.38 -12.08
C GLY A 50 -10.63 2.14 -11.24
N SER A 51 -11.67 1.41 -11.61
CA SER A 51 -12.22 0.28 -10.87
C SER A 51 -11.26 -0.89 -10.77
N ARG A 52 -10.39 -1.06 -11.76
CA ARG A 52 -9.37 -2.11 -11.81
C ARG A 52 -8.04 -1.69 -11.19
N ALA A 53 -7.87 -0.41 -10.90
CA ALA A 53 -6.64 0.14 -10.31
C ALA A 53 -6.67 0.16 -8.78
N VAL A 54 -7.86 0.16 -8.16
CA VAL A 54 -8.01 0.20 -6.69
C VAL A 54 -7.36 -1.03 -6.06
N LEU A 55 -6.43 -0.84 -5.14
CA LEU A 55 -5.65 -1.94 -4.50
C LEU A 55 -4.78 -2.77 -5.48
N SER A 56 -4.46 -2.26 -6.67
CA SER A 56 -3.56 -2.92 -7.63
C SER A 56 -2.14 -3.17 -7.08
N GLY A 57 -1.63 -2.27 -6.23
CA GLY A 57 -0.32 -2.42 -5.58
C GLY A 57 -0.28 -3.63 -4.64
N PRO A 58 -1.14 -3.67 -3.60
CA PRO A 58 -1.24 -4.82 -2.70
C PRO A 58 -1.52 -6.14 -3.42
N ALA A 59 -2.34 -6.12 -4.48
CA ALA A 59 -2.59 -7.29 -5.32
C ALA A 59 -1.30 -7.88 -5.92
N GLY A 60 -0.37 -7.03 -6.36
CA GLY A 60 0.95 -7.47 -6.82
C GLY A 60 1.78 -8.11 -5.70
N GLY A 61 1.67 -7.61 -4.47
CA GLY A 61 2.27 -8.23 -3.29
C GLY A 61 1.72 -9.65 -3.04
N VAL A 62 0.40 -9.83 -3.16
CA VAL A 62 -0.27 -11.14 -3.05
C VAL A 62 0.27 -12.13 -4.07
N VAL A 63 0.27 -11.74 -5.35
CA VAL A 63 0.81 -12.58 -6.43
C VAL A 63 2.28 -12.91 -6.18
N GLY A 64 3.08 -11.93 -5.75
CA GLY A 64 4.50 -12.10 -5.47
C GLY A 64 4.78 -13.13 -4.38
N TYR A 65 4.15 -12.99 -3.21
CA TYR A 65 4.38 -13.96 -2.13
C TYR A 65 3.74 -15.31 -2.45
N ALA A 66 2.59 -15.37 -3.11
CA ALA A 66 1.94 -16.63 -3.48
C ALA A 66 2.84 -17.49 -4.37
N ILE A 67 3.43 -16.89 -5.42
CA ILE A 67 4.30 -17.62 -6.37
C ILE A 67 5.62 -18.02 -5.71
N THR A 68 6.23 -17.14 -4.92
CA THR A 68 7.55 -17.40 -4.32
C THR A 68 7.49 -18.39 -3.15
N THR A 69 6.39 -18.43 -2.40
CA THR A 69 6.25 -19.30 -1.22
C THR A 69 5.71 -20.70 -1.53
N GLN A 70 5.05 -20.89 -2.68
CA GLN A 70 4.40 -22.16 -3.03
C GLN A 70 5.33 -23.38 -2.92
N GLU A 71 6.52 -23.30 -3.53
CA GLU A 71 7.49 -24.39 -3.55
C GLU A 71 8.31 -24.44 -2.25
N GLN A 72 8.65 -23.26 -1.71
CA GLN A 72 9.55 -23.14 -0.56
C GLN A 72 8.94 -23.66 0.75
N PHE A 73 7.61 -23.56 0.91
CA PHE A 73 6.92 -23.93 2.15
C PHE A 73 5.97 -25.13 2.01
N SER A 74 6.22 -26.00 1.03
CA SER A 74 5.43 -27.22 0.82
C SER A 74 3.91 -26.96 0.72
N ARG A 75 3.51 -25.89 0.02
CA ARG A 75 2.10 -25.49 -0.15
C ARG A 75 1.33 -25.24 1.16
N ARG A 76 2.01 -24.86 2.24
CA ARG A 76 1.35 -24.43 3.47
C ARG A 76 0.57 -23.12 3.23
N PRO A 77 -0.56 -22.91 3.91
CA PRO A 77 -1.22 -21.61 3.92
C PRO A 77 -0.27 -20.53 4.43
N VAL A 78 -0.26 -19.39 3.76
CA VAL A 78 0.57 -18.22 4.11
C VAL A 78 -0.31 -16.99 4.28
N ILE A 79 0.15 -16.09 5.15
CA ILE A 79 -0.48 -14.79 5.39
C ILE A 79 0.49 -13.73 4.90
N GLY A 80 0.04 -12.89 3.97
CA GLY A 80 0.75 -11.69 3.55
C GLY A 80 0.52 -10.58 4.55
N PHE A 81 1.60 -9.91 4.95
CA PHE A 81 1.57 -8.75 5.83
C PHE A 81 2.49 -7.67 5.23
N ASP A 82 1.91 -6.66 4.60
CA ASP A 82 2.62 -5.56 3.97
C ASP A 82 2.35 -4.27 4.73
N MET A 83 3.29 -3.87 5.58
CA MET A 83 3.19 -2.61 6.33
C MET A 83 3.89 -1.48 5.55
N GLY A 84 3.11 -0.51 5.11
CA GLY A 84 3.59 0.75 4.58
C GLY A 84 3.71 1.85 5.65
N GLY A 85 3.97 3.08 5.20
CA GLY A 85 4.01 4.26 6.08
C GLY A 85 2.64 4.67 6.62
N THR A 86 1.54 4.43 5.91
CA THR A 86 0.21 4.93 6.33
C THR A 86 -0.74 3.80 6.70
N SER A 87 -0.62 2.66 6.03
CA SER A 87 -1.53 1.53 6.14
C SER A 87 -0.76 0.23 6.19
N THR A 88 -1.46 -0.83 6.58
CA THR A 88 -1.00 -2.21 6.54
C THR A 88 -2.02 -3.03 5.77
N ASP A 89 -1.55 -3.73 4.75
CA ASP A 89 -2.36 -4.62 3.93
C ASP A 89 -2.13 -6.07 4.37
N VAL A 90 -3.22 -6.79 4.65
CA VAL A 90 -3.21 -8.19 5.10
C VAL A 90 -4.01 -9.05 4.14
N SER A 91 -3.47 -10.20 3.76
CA SER A 91 -4.12 -11.14 2.85
C SER A 91 -3.73 -12.58 3.18
N ARG A 92 -4.45 -13.55 2.62
CA ARG A 92 -4.20 -14.98 2.80
C ARG A 92 -4.07 -15.68 1.46
N TYR A 93 -3.19 -16.68 1.41
CA TYR A 93 -3.08 -17.60 0.30
C TYR A 93 -2.96 -19.04 0.78
N ASP A 94 -3.81 -19.92 0.25
CA ASP A 94 -3.87 -21.34 0.56
C ASP A 94 -3.93 -22.16 -0.75
N GLY A 95 -2.96 -21.91 -1.64
CA GLY A 95 -2.88 -22.58 -2.94
C GLY A 95 -3.84 -22.04 -4.02
N LYS A 96 -4.78 -21.16 -3.66
CA LYS A 96 -5.67 -20.43 -4.58
C LYS A 96 -5.79 -18.97 -4.17
N TYR A 97 -5.97 -18.10 -5.16
CA TYR A 97 -6.28 -16.69 -4.93
C TYR A 97 -7.72 -16.54 -4.46
N GLU A 98 -7.92 -15.84 -3.35
CA GLU A 98 -9.26 -15.51 -2.84
C GLU A 98 -9.71 -14.21 -3.50
N HIS A 99 -10.86 -14.27 -4.18
CA HIS A 99 -11.44 -13.13 -4.84
C HIS A 99 -12.75 -12.72 -4.18
N VAL A 100 -12.93 -11.42 -4.01
CA VAL A 100 -14.18 -10.79 -3.62
C VAL A 100 -14.72 -9.98 -4.81
N PHE A 101 -16.04 -9.95 -4.94
CA PHE A 101 -16.74 -9.22 -6.02
C PHE A 101 -17.34 -7.91 -5.52
N GLU A 102 -17.43 -7.74 -4.20
CA GLU A 102 -17.92 -6.55 -3.54
C GLU A 102 -16.97 -6.22 -2.39
N SER A 103 -16.40 -5.02 -2.42
CA SER A 103 -15.56 -4.49 -1.35
C SER A 103 -16.01 -3.07 -1.01
N THR A 104 -15.89 -2.69 0.27
CA THR A 104 -16.10 -1.30 0.69
C THR A 104 -14.75 -0.69 1.02
N THR A 105 -14.28 0.19 0.15
CA THR A 105 -13.01 0.91 0.33
C THR A 105 -13.32 2.38 0.63
N ALA A 106 -12.87 2.86 1.78
CA ALA A 106 -13.11 4.24 2.25
C ALA A 106 -14.59 4.68 2.19
N GLY A 107 -15.52 3.75 2.48
CA GLY A 107 -16.96 4.01 2.47
C GLY A 107 -17.63 3.94 1.09
N VAL A 108 -16.87 3.62 0.02
CA VAL A 108 -17.39 3.42 -1.33
C VAL A 108 -17.45 1.93 -1.65
N CYS A 109 -18.64 1.43 -1.99
CA CYS A 109 -18.81 0.06 -2.46
C CYS A 109 -18.36 -0.05 -3.93
N ILE A 110 -17.38 -0.93 -4.17
CA ILE A 110 -16.84 -1.25 -5.48
C ILE A 110 -17.28 -2.68 -5.82
N GLN A 111 -18.05 -2.80 -6.89
CA GLN A 111 -18.53 -4.08 -7.42
C GLN A 111 -17.67 -4.52 -8.61
N ALA A 112 -16.46 -4.96 -8.34
CA ALA A 112 -15.53 -5.48 -9.35
C ALA A 112 -14.75 -6.66 -8.75
N PRO A 113 -14.26 -7.62 -9.57
CA PRO A 113 -13.39 -8.68 -9.08
C PRO A 113 -12.10 -8.09 -8.50
N GLN A 114 -11.78 -8.45 -7.26
CA GLN A 114 -10.57 -8.03 -6.55
C GLN A 114 -10.04 -9.17 -5.70
N LEU A 115 -8.74 -9.18 -5.42
CA LEU A 115 -8.18 -10.06 -4.40
C LEU A 115 -8.68 -9.65 -3.02
N ASP A 116 -8.92 -10.64 -2.15
CA ASP A 116 -9.32 -10.40 -0.77
C ASP A 116 -8.14 -9.87 0.05
N ILE A 117 -8.09 -8.54 0.16
CA ILE A 117 -7.04 -7.80 0.86
C ILE A 117 -7.72 -6.87 1.86
N ASN A 118 -7.32 -7.00 3.12
CA ASN A 118 -7.82 -6.18 4.21
C ASN A 118 -6.78 -5.11 4.54
N THR A 119 -7.14 -3.85 4.32
CA THR A 119 -6.30 -2.71 4.64
C THR A 119 -6.68 -2.15 6.01
N VAL A 120 -5.72 -2.12 6.94
CA VAL A 120 -5.84 -1.40 8.21
C VAL A 120 -5.18 -0.03 8.05
N ALA A 121 -5.87 1.04 8.48
CA ALA A 121 -5.37 2.41 8.49
C ALA A 121 -4.35 2.66 9.62
N ALA A 122 -3.38 1.75 9.75
CA ALA A 122 -2.25 1.87 10.66
C ALA A 122 -0.99 1.39 9.94
N GLY A 123 0.07 2.20 9.96
CA GLY A 123 1.36 1.89 9.35
C GLY A 123 2.51 2.53 10.14
N GLY A 124 3.73 2.50 9.60
CA GLY A 124 4.93 3.02 10.27
C GLY A 124 4.98 4.54 10.45
N GLY A 125 3.99 5.26 9.94
CA GLY A 125 3.77 6.71 10.03
C GLY A 125 2.59 7.08 10.91
N SER A 126 1.85 6.11 11.45
CA SER A 126 0.70 6.37 12.33
C SER A 126 1.14 7.05 13.61
N MET A 127 0.43 8.12 13.94
CA MET A 127 0.75 8.99 15.06
C MET A 127 0.29 8.38 16.39
N LEU A 128 1.13 8.50 17.40
CA LEU A 128 0.89 8.06 18.76
C LEU A 128 0.35 9.23 19.59
N PHE A 129 -0.81 9.01 20.21
CA PHE A 129 -1.45 9.94 21.12
C PHE A 129 -1.58 9.33 22.51
N PHE A 130 -1.62 10.18 23.53
CA PHE A 130 -2.05 9.78 24.87
C PHE A 130 -3.43 10.41 25.12
N ARG A 131 -4.48 9.57 25.19
CA ARG A 131 -5.88 9.99 25.36
C ARG A 131 -6.53 9.12 26.43
N SER A 132 -7.28 9.74 27.34
CA SER A 132 -8.04 9.03 28.38
C SER A 132 -7.23 8.01 29.19
N GLY A 133 -5.96 8.34 29.51
CA GLY A 133 -5.08 7.46 30.30
C GLY A 133 -4.45 6.31 29.52
N MET A 134 -4.65 6.22 28.21
CA MET A 134 -4.08 5.17 27.36
C MET A 134 -3.36 5.75 26.14
N PHE A 135 -2.39 4.99 25.64
CA PHE A 135 -1.77 5.26 24.34
C PHE A 135 -2.67 4.75 23.21
N VAL A 136 -2.94 5.61 22.23
CA VAL A 136 -3.76 5.32 21.05
C VAL A 136 -2.97 5.67 19.82
N VAL A 137 -3.05 4.83 18.79
CA VAL A 137 -2.32 5.02 17.53
C VAL A 137 -3.30 5.25 16.41
N GLY A 138 -3.06 6.30 15.63
CA GLY A 138 -3.89 6.68 14.49
C GLY A 138 -5.28 7.18 14.93
N PRO A 139 -6.19 7.39 13.95
CA PRO A 139 -6.03 7.14 12.51
C PRO A 139 -5.11 8.14 11.78
N GLU A 140 -4.68 9.22 12.45
CA GLU A 140 -3.80 10.23 11.89
C GLU A 140 -2.40 9.67 11.54
N SER A 141 -1.84 10.10 10.40
CA SER A 141 -0.52 9.68 9.91
C SER A 141 0.37 10.89 9.64
N ALA A 142 1.65 10.79 10.00
CA ALA A 142 2.68 11.77 9.68
C ALA A 142 3.09 11.74 8.19
N GLY A 143 2.62 10.73 7.43
CA GLY A 143 2.91 10.56 6.02
C GLY A 143 4.41 10.39 5.72
N ALA A 144 4.84 10.83 4.53
CA ALA A 144 6.25 10.80 4.13
C ALA A 144 6.94 12.18 4.22
N ASN A 145 6.17 13.26 4.33
CA ASN A 145 6.66 14.62 4.45
C ASN A 145 5.73 15.46 5.36
N PRO A 146 6.18 15.93 6.53
CA PRO A 146 7.55 15.82 7.07
C PRO A 146 7.98 14.39 7.41
N GLY A 147 7.01 13.48 7.59
CA GLY A 147 7.23 12.09 7.96
C GLY A 147 7.49 11.87 9.45
N PRO A 148 7.86 10.65 9.86
CA PRO A 148 8.20 10.33 11.24
C PRO A 148 9.30 11.24 11.79
N ALA A 149 9.30 11.49 13.10
CA ALA A 149 10.28 12.38 13.75
C ALA A 149 11.75 11.99 13.45
N CYS A 150 12.04 10.70 13.22
CA CYS A 150 13.36 10.21 12.85
C CYS A 150 13.84 10.68 11.46
N TYR A 151 12.99 11.30 10.63
CA TYR A 151 13.39 11.88 9.35
C TYR A 151 14.10 13.23 9.51
N GLY A 152 14.06 13.85 10.71
CA GLY A 152 14.78 15.09 11.00
C GLY A 152 14.22 16.34 10.32
N ARG A 153 12.97 16.31 9.84
CA ARG A 153 12.35 17.38 9.03
C ARG A 153 11.42 18.32 9.81
N GLY A 154 11.60 18.41 11.14
CA GLY A 154 11.14 19.57 11.91
C GLY A 154 9.71 19.56 12.46
N ILE A 155 8.98 18.44 12.51
CA ILE A 155 7.71 18.35 13.26
C ILE A 155 7.73 17.15 14.21
N ILE A 156 7.44 17.40 15.49
CA ILE A 156 7.49 16.41 16.57
C ILE A 156 6.11 15.75 16.69
N HIS A 157 5.83 14.78 15.83
CA HIS A 157 4.77 13.81 16.09
C HIS A 157 5.43 12.50 16.49
N TYR A 158 5.06 11.97 17.66
CA TYR A 158 5.45 10.61 18.04
C TYR A 158 4.74 9.66 17.07
N VAL A 159 5.50 8.77 16.44
CA VAL A 159 5.01 7.86 15.42
C VAL A 159 5.34 6.44 15.86
N ILE A 160 4.51 5.45 15.51
CA ILE A 160 4.91 4.05 15.68
C ILE A 160 6.17 3.81 14.86
N ILE A 161 7.27 3.72 15.57
CA ILE A 161 8.47 3.07 15.10
C ILE A 161 8.61 1.88 16.04
N PRO A 162 8.48 0.62 15.58
CA PRO A 162 8.74 -0.52 16.45
C PRO A 162 10.12 -0.30 17.10
N ASN A 163 10.25 -0.59 18.39
CA ASN A 163 11.44 -0.32 19.20
C ASN A 163 12.78 -0.73 18.53
N HIS A 164 12.76 -1.63 17.54
CA HIS A 164 13.90 -2.00 16.71
C HIS A 164 14.38 -0.98 15.67
N ILE A 165 13.55 -0.09 15.10
CA ILE A 165 14.04 0.92 14.13
C ILE A 165 14.75 2.09 14.83
N VAL A 166 14.41 2.43 16.08
CA VAL A 166 15.25 3.36 16.86
C VAL A 166 16.67 2.80 17.03
N SER A 167 16.84 1.47 17.07
CA SER A 167 18.14 0.82 17.06
C SER A 167 18.84 0.80 15.70
N LEU A 168 18.11 0.83 14.57
CA LEU A 168 18.69 0.84 13.22
C LEU A 168 19.02 2.25 12.70
N CYS A 169 18.28 3.28 13.13
CA CYS A 169 18.57 4.68 12.80
C CYS A 169 19.56 5.37 13.76
N LYS A 170 19.87 4.79 14.93
CA LYS A 170 20.94 5.28 15.81
C LYS A 170 22.25 4.55 15.55
N SER A 171 23.06 5.06 14.63
CA SER A 171 24.50 4.75 14.65
C SER A 171 25.44 5.94 14.48
N ARG A 172 24.97 7.20 14.40
CA ARG A 172 25.91 8.34 14.30
C ARG A 172 25.69 9.64 15.09
N GLU A 173 24.53 9.94 15.69
CA GLU A 173 24.32 11.33 16.17
C GLU A 173 23.67 11.51 17.56
N VAL A 174 23.98 10.67 18.55
CA VAL A 174 23.60 10.95 19.95
C VAL A 174 24.78 10.71 20.89
N ARG A 175 25.88 11.45 20.68
CA ARG A 175 27.01 11.48 21.62
C ARG A 175 27.55 12.88 21.94
N GLN A 176 26.85 13.97 21.59
CA GLN A 176 27.39 15.33 21.76
C GLN A 176 26.64 16.29 22.69
N ASN A 177 25.51 15.92 23.31
CA ASN A 177 24.79 16.87 24.20
C ASN A 177 24.56 16.35 25.63
N LEU A 178 25.53 15.63 26.18
CA LEU A 178 25.63 15.41 27.64
C LEU A 178 27.08 15.65 28.07
N SER A 179 27.43 16.93 28.17
CA SER A 179 28.52 17.48 29.00
C SER A 179 28.08 18.83 29.52
#